data_AF-A0AAE4MV10-F1
#
_entry.id   AF-A0AAE4MV10-F1
#
_cell.length_a   1.000
_cell.length_b   1.000
_cell.length_c   1.000
_cell.angle_alpha   90.00
_cell.angle_beta   90.00
_cell.angle_gamma   90.00
#
_symmetry.space_group_name_H-M   'P 1'
#
loop_
_entity.id
_entity.type
_entity.pdbx_description
1 polymer ?
#
loop_
_entity_poly.entity_id
_entity_poly.type
_entity_poly.pdbx_seq_one_letter_code
_entity_poly.pdbx_strand_id
1 'polypeptide(L)'
;MTDITELALIAKIKKQTENFDTVVLKEWEALALVEALEKAQGMEAYWKTQCRGITDHCEELQARIAELESRTVKIPYLPDDCDRIEAHFKYQVAINAAGIKVEAD
;
A
#
# COMPACT_ATOMS: atom_id res chain seq x y z
N MET A 1 -46.99 28.80 -50.05
CA MET A 1 -45.90 29.73 -50.41
C MET A 1 -45.05 29.82 -49.16
N THR A 2 -43.90 29.14 -49.10
CA THR A 2 -43.05 29.15 -47.89
C THR A 2 -42.44 30.53 -47.77
N ASP A 3 -42.69 31.23 -46.65
CA ASP A 3 -42.27 32.61 -46.50
C ASP A 3 -40.73 32.71 -46.49
N ILE A 4 -40.21 33.72 -47.20
CA ILE A 4 -38.77 34.01 -47.35
C ILE A 4 -38.04 34.07 -45.99
N THR A 5 -38.76 34.40 -44.92
CA THR A 5 -38.27 34.47 -43.55
C THR A 5 -37.95 33.10 -42.94
N GLU A 6 -38.76 32.07 -43.20
CA GLU A 6 -38.50 30.70 -42.70
C GLU A 6 -37.27 30.09 -43.37
N LEU A 7 -37.11 30.31 -44.68
CA LEU A 7 -35.94 29.87 -45.44
C LEU A 7 -34.65 30.53 -44.94
N ALA A 8 -34.71 31.82 -44.60
CA ALA A 8 -33.57 32.53 -44.01
C ALA A 8 -33.20 31.99 -42.63
N LEU A 9 -34.19 31.65 -41.80
CA LEU A 9 -33.95 31.02 -40.50
C LEU A 9 -33.31 29.63 -40.65
N ILE A 10 -33.83 28.81 -41.57
CA ILE A 10 -33.29 27.47 -41.86
C ILE A 10 -31.83 27.54 -42.33
N ALA A 11 -31.50 28.50 -43.20
CA ALA A 11 -30.13 28.70 -43.66
C ALA A 11 -29.18 29.10 -42.52
N LYS A 12 -29.65 29.95 -41.61
CA LYS A 12 -28.87 30.40 -40.45
C LYS A 12 -28.62 29.26 -39.45
N ILE A 13 -29.63 28.42 -39.23
CA ILE A 13 -29.51 27.21 -38.41
C ILE A 13 -28.52 26.25 -39.04
N LYS A 14 -28.65 25.91 -40.34
CA LYS A 14 -27.72 25.01 -41.05
C LYS A 14 -26.26 25.48 -40.98
N LYS A 15 -26.02 26.77 -41.17
CA LYS A 15 -24.68 27.35 -41.07
C LYS A 15 -24.11 27.30 -39.65
N GLN A 16 -24.96 27.37 -38.62
CA GLN A 16 -24.53 27.16 -37.24
C GLN A 16 -24.23 25.69 -36.96
N THR A 17 -25.01 24.75 -37.50
CA THR A 17 -24.74 23.30 -37.35
C THR A 17 -23.50 22.84 -38.10
N GLU A 18 -23.17 23.44 -39.24
CA GLU A 18 -21.90 23.19 -39.97
C GLU A 18 -20.66 23.61 -39.16
N ASN A 19 -20.79 24.58 -38.25
CA ASN A 19 -19.71 25.01 -37.36
C ASN A 19 -19.57 24.12 -36.11
N PHE A 20 -20.53 23.24 -35.83
CA PHE A 20 -20.37 22.21 -34.81
C PHE A 20 -19.62 21.04 -35.45
N ASP A 21 -18.30 21.17 -35.52
CA ASP A 21 -17.41 20.01 -35.59
C ASP A 21 -17.54 19.28 -34.25
N THR A 22 -18.62 18.51 -34.10
CA THR A 22 -18.77 17.64 -32.95
C THR A 22 -17.66 16.61 -33.10
N VAL A 23 -16.63 16.72 -32.26
CA VAL A 23 -15.61 15.68 -32.09
C VAL A 23 -16.32 14.49 -31.43
N VAL A 24 -17.08 13.76 -32.25
CA VAL A 24 -17.68 12.50 -31.87
C VAL A 24 -16.58 11.47 -32.02
N LEU A 25 -16.08 10.99 -30.88
CA LEU A 25 -15.16 9.85 -30.86
C LEU A 25 -15.77 8.73 -31.69
N LYS A 26 -14.97 8.18 -32.61
CA LYS A 26 -15.38 6.96 -33.31
C LYS A 26 -15.48 5.83 -32.28
N GLU A 27 -16.33 4.84 -32.56
CA GLU A 27 -16.58 3.73 -31.64
C GLU A 27 -15.29 3.02 -31.20
N TRP A 28 -14.34 2.82 -32.12
CA TRP A 28 -13.04 2.21 -31.80
C TRP A 28 -12.13 3.11 -30.94
N GLU A 29 -12.23 4.44 -31.05
CA GLU A 29 -11.49 5.39 -30.20
C GLU A 29 -12.06 5.37 -28.79
N ALA A 30 -13.39 5.36 -28.66
CA ALA A 30 -14.07 5.23 -27.39
C ALA A 30 -13.75 3.90 -26.70
N LEU A 31 -13.76 2.78 -27.43
CA LEU A 31 -13.39 1.45 -26.91
C LEU A 31 -11.94 1.42 -26.44
N ALA A 32 -10.99 1.95 -27.22
CA ALA A 32 -9.59 2.00 -26.84
C ALA A 32 -9.35 2.81 -25.55
N LEU A 33 -10.08 3.92 -25.36
CA LEU A 33 -10.00 4.72 -24.14
C LEU A 33 -10.61 3.99 -22.93
N VAL A 34 -11.71 3.28 -23.12
CA VAL A 34 -12.34 2.47 -22.06
C VAL A 34 -11.40 1.34 -21.62
N GLU A 35 -10.83 0.59 -22.56
CA GLU A 35 -9.88 -0.49 -22.24
C GLU A 35 -8.63 0.05 -21.51
N ALA A 36 -8.09 1.18 -21.96
CA ALA A 36 -6.96 1.83 -21.30
C ALA A 36 -7.30 2.28 -19.89
N LEU A 37 -8.50 2.84 -19.67
CA LEU A 37 -8.98 3.28 -18.38
C LEU A 37 -9.19 2.11 -17.42
N GLU A 38 -9.85 1.03 -17.87
CA GLU A 38 -10.06 -0.18 -17.08
C GLU A 38 -8.74 -0.81 -16.66
N LYS A 39 -7.76 -0.87 -17.56
CA LYS A 39 -6.42 -1.36 -17.24
C LYS A 39 -5.71 -0.48 -16.22
N ALA A 40 -5.82 0.84 -16.34
CA ALA A 40 -5.24 1.78 -15.38
C ALA A 40 -5.88 1.63 -13.99
N GLN A 41 -7.20 1.51 -13.93
CA GLN A 41 -7.94 1.29 -12.68
C GLN A 41 -7.59 -0.05 -12.04
N GLY A 42 -7.47 -1.11 -12.83
CA GLY A 42 -7.02 -2.42 -12.35
C GLY A 42 -5.61 -2.36 -11.74
N MET A 43 -4.69 -1.65 -12.39
CA MET A 43 -3.34 -1.44 -11.88
C MET A 43 -3.33 -0.61 -10.59
N GLU A 44 -4.15 0.44 -10.52
CA GLU A 44 -4.29 1.27 -9.32
C GLU A 44 -4.83 0.47 -8.14
N ALA A 45 -5.86 -0.36 -8.36
CA ALA A 45 -6.43 -1.21 -7.33
C ALA A 45 -5.42 -2.25 -6.81
N TYR A 46 -4.68 -2.89 -7.73
CA TYR A 46 -3.59 -3.80 -7.39
C TYR A 46 -2.52 -3.10 -6.55
N TRP A 47 -2.02 -1.94 -7.00
CA TRP A 47 -0.99 -1.18 -6.30
C TRP A 47 -1.43 -0.75 -4.90
N LYS A 48 -2.65 -0.22 -4.76
CA LYS A 48 -3.23 0.14 -3.45
C LYS A 48 -3.26 -1.05 -2.49
N THR A 49 -3.57 -2.24 -2.99
CA THR A 49 -3.62 -3.47 -2.19
C THR A 49 -2.21 -3.87 -1.74
N GLN A 50 -1.22 -3.81 -2.64
CA GLN A 50 0.18 -4.08 -2.31
C GLN A 50 0.74 -3.10 -1.29
N CYS A 51 0.51 -1.79 -1.47
CA CYS A 51 0.93 -0.78 -0.50
C CYS A 51 0.32 -1.02 0.88
N ARG A 52 -0.97 -1.39 0.95
CA ARG A 52 -1.60 -1.73 2.23
C ARG A 52 -0.92 -2.93 2.89
N GLY A 53 -0.71 -4.01 2.16
CA GLY A 53 -0.03 -5.19 2.70
C GLY A 53 1.38 -4.90 3.22
N ILE A 54 2.12 -4.02 2.54
CA ILE A 54 3.45 -3.56 3.01
C ILE A 54 3.31 -2.76 4.31
N THR A 55 2.38 -1.81 4.39
CA THR A 55 2.14 -1.02 5.60
C THR A 55 1.80 -1.91 6.79
N ASP A 56 0.84 -2.82 6.62
CA ASP A 56 0.40 -3.72 7.68
C ASP A 56 1.57 -4.59 8.19
N HIS A 57 2.40 -5.10 7.27
CA HIS A 57 3.58 -5.89 7.65
C HIS A 57 4.66 -5.05 8.33
N CYS A 58 4.86 -3.80 7.91
CA CYS A 58 5.77 -2.88 8.58
C CYS A 58 5.34 -2.59 10.02
N GLU A 59 4.04 -2.40 10.27
CA GLU A 59 3.50 -2.20 11.61
C GLU A 59 3.73 -3.44 12.51
N GLU A 60 3.48 -4.63 11.98
CA GLU A 60 3.76 -5.89 12.69
C GLU A 60 5.25 -6.04 13.05
N LEU A 61 6.14 -5.77 12.08
CA LEU A 61 7.58 -5.83 12.32
C LEU A 61 8.04 -4.78 13.33
N GLN A 62 7.50 -3.57 13.27
CA GLN A 62 7.81 -2.52 14.25
C GLN A 62 7.37 -2.90 15.66
N ALA A 63 6.17 -3.48 15.81
CA ALA A 63 5.69 -3.99 17.09
C ALA A 63 6.60 -5.10 17.63
N ARG A 64 7.03 -6.03 16.79
CA ARG A 64 7.96 -7.10 17.17
C ARG A 64 9.34 -6.56 17.53
N ILE A 65 9.85 -5.55 16.83
CA ILE A 65 11.11 -4.89 17.18
C ILE A 65 10.98 -4.25 18.57
N ALA A 66 9.92 -3.48 18.82
CA ALA A 66 9.70 -2.86 20.13
C ALA A 66 9.57 -3.89 21.25
N GLU A 67 8.88 -5.01 21.01
CA GLU A 67 8.82 -6.14 21.94
C GLU A 67 10.22 -6.68 22.23
N LEU A 68 11.01 -6.96 21.18
CA LEU A 68 12.37 -7.50 21.32
C LEU A 68 13.32 -6.53 22.03
N GLU A 69 13.24 -5.24 21.73
CA GLU A 69 14.03 -4.17 22.35
C GLU A 69 13.66 -3.96 23.83
N SER A 70 12.41 -4.24 24.22
CA SER A 70 11.96 -4.17 25.62
C SER A 70 12.39 -5.36 26.48
N ARG A 71 12.87 -6.46 25.89
CA ARG A 71 13.24 -7.67 26.63
C ARG A 71 14.46 -7.40 27.51
N THR A 72 14.32 -7.74 28.79
CA THR A 72 15.40 -7.69 29.78
C THR A 72 15.65 -9.07 30.39
N VAL A 73 16.90 -9.40 30.68
CA VAL A 73 17.25 -10.61 31.44
C VAL A 73 17.17 -10.30 32.94
N LYS A 74 16.39 -11.08 33.68
CA LYS A 74 16.39 -11.00 35.15
C LYS A 74 17.62 -11.73 35.69
N ILE A 75 18.47 -10.97 36.39
CA ILE A 75 19.68 -11.52 37.02
C ILE A 75 19.26 -12.36 38.24
N PRO A 76 19.68 -13.64 38.33
CA PRO A 76 19.38 -14.47 39.48
C PRO A 76 20.15 -14.01 40.72
N TYR A 77 19.56 -14.23 41.89
CA TYR A 77 20.27 -14.03 43.15
C TYR A 77 21.46 -14.98 43.26
N LEU A 78 22.61 -14.44 43.67
CA LEU A 78 23.81 -15.21 43.98
C LEU A 78 24.12 -15.07 45.48
N PRO A 79 24.16 -16.18 46.23
CA PRO A 79 24.69 -16.19 47.59
C PRO A 79 26.15 -15.71 47.67
N ASP A 80 26.57 -15.18 48.82
CA ASP A 80 27.94 -14.69 49.04
C ASP A 80 29.00 -15.80 48.91
N ASP A 81 28.64 -17.06 49.17
CA ASP A 81 29.49 -18.24 49.03
C ASP A 81 29.41 -18.90 47.63
N CYS A 82 28.67 -18.30 46.70
CA CYS A 82 28.50 -18.84 45.35
C CYS A 82 29.81 -18.83 44.57
N ASP A 83 30.21 -20.00 44.06
CA ASP A 83 31.40 -20.10 43.22
C ASP A 83 31.13 -19.66 41.78
N ARG A 84 32.22 -19.46 41.03
CA ARG A 84 32.16 -18.97 39.64
C ARG A 84 31.40 -19.93 38.71
N ILE A 85 31.47 -21.24 38.94
CA ILE A 85 30.83 -22.25 38.09
C ILE A 85 29.33 -22.23 38.30
N GLU A 86 28.90 -22.17 39.56
CA GLU A 86 27.50 -22.09 39.94
C GLU A 86 26.87 -20.76 39.46
N ALA A 87 27.58 -19.64 39.62
CA ALA A 87 27.15 -18.35 39.10
C ALA A 87 26.98 -18.39 37.56
N HIS A 88 27.95 -18.97 36.84
CA HIS A 88 27.88 -19.12 35.38
C HIS A 88 26.68 -19.95 34.96
N PHE A 89 26.42 -21.08 35.62
CA PHE A 89 25.26 -21.92 35.34
C PHE A 89 23.94 -21.16 35.57
N LYS A 90 23.81 -20.45 36.70
CA LYS A 90 22.63 -19.65 37.03
C LYS A 90 22.38 -18.54 35.99
N TYR A 91 23.43 -17.86 35.54
CA TYR A 91 23.31 -16.87 34.46
C TYR A 91 22.90 -17.51 33.13
N GLN A 92 23.50 -18.62 32.73
CA GLN A 92 23.14 -19.30 31.49
C GLN A 92 21.68 -19.73 31.48
N VAL A 93 21.17 -20.25 32.61
CA VAL A 93 19.75 -20.61 32.77
C VAL A 93 18.85 -19.39 32.60
N ALA A 94 19.19 -18.25 33.23
CA ALA A 94 18.41 -17.02 33.13
C ALA A 94 18.39 -16.44 31.70
N ILE A 95 19.53 -16.48 31.00
CA ILE A 95 19.66 -16.00 29.61
C ILE A 95 18.86 -16.91 28.66
N ASN A 96 18.95 -18.23 28.84
CA ASN A 96 18.17 -19.20 28.06
C ASN A 96 16.66 -19.07 28.32
N ALA A 97 16.25 -18.89 29.58
CA ALA A 97 14.85 -18.67 29.94
C ALA A 97 14.31 -17.35 29.38
N ALA A 98 15.17 -16.35 29.24
CA ALA A 98 14.87 -15.12 28.53
C ALA A 98 14.84 -15.29 27.01
N GLY A 99 15.08 -16.49 26.47
CA GLY A 99 15.04 -16.80 25.03
C GLY A 99 16.20 -16.20 24.24
N ILE A 100 17.34 -15.98 24.88
CA ILE A 100 18.56 -15.45 24.26
C ILE A 100 19.53 -16.60 24.01
N LYS A 101 20.04 -16.71 22.79
CA LYS A 101 21.06 -17.69 22.41
C LYS A 101 22.44 -17.16 22.81
N VAL A 102 23.23 -17.97 23.50
CA VAL A 102 24.62 -17.66 23.84
C VAL A 102 25.53 -18.57 23.03
N GLU A 103 26.53 -17.99 22.38
CA GLU A 103 27.60 -18.71 21.70
C GLU A 103 28.90 -18.47 22.47
N ALA A 104 29.70 -19.51 22.65
CA ALA A 104 31.03 -19.38 23.24
C ALA A 104 32.03 -19.01 22.14
N ASP A 105 32.94 -18.09 22.44
CA ASP A 105 34.11 -17.79 21.60
C ASP A 105 35.10 -18.96 21.57
#